data_AF-A0A9D9WWJ0-F1
#
_entry.id   AF-A0A9D9WWJ0-F1
#
_cell.length_a   1.000
_cell.length_b   1.000
_cell.length_c   1.000
_cell.angle_alpha   90.00
_cell.angle_beta   90.00
_cell.angle_gamma   90.00
#
_symmetry.space_group_name_H-M   'P 1'
#
loop_
_entity.id
_entity.type
_entity.pdbx_description
1 polymer ?
#
loop_
_entity_poly.entity_id
_entity_poly.type
_entity_poly.pdbx_seq_one_letter_code
_entity_poly.pdbx_strand_id
1 'polypeptide(L)'
;MADKPGIPTEESPYKGQTGLRRLLNATRYSYEGLAAAFRNEDAFRQEVFAACVLIPLAIWLGNSGTERALMSCSVLLVLIVELLNSALEATVDRISLQHHPLAKRAKDIGSAAVMIALTNVLLVWSLILAQRF
;
A
#
# COMPACT_ATOMS: atom_id res chain seq x y z
N MET A 1 -1.49 6.16 52.66
CA MET A 1 -1.31 6.59 51.25
C MET A 1 -0.53 5.47 50.58
N ALA A 2 -1.24 4.56 49.90
CA ALA A 2 -0.65 3.32 49.39
C ALA A 2 0.03 3.58 48.03
N ASP A 3 1.27 3.12 47.92
CA ASP A 3 2.11 3.13 46.73
C ASP A 3 1.43 2.32 45.60
N LYS A 4 1.26 2.92 44.42
CA LYS A 4 0.70 2.23 43.25
C LYS A 4 1.84 1.47 42.56
N PRO A 5 1.71 0.16 42.31
CA PRO A 5 2.75 -0.59 41.59
C PRO A 5 2.93 0.02 40.19
N GLY A 6 4.17 0.41 39.88
CA GLY A 6 4.55 0.98 38.59
C GLY A 6 4.24 0.00 37.46
N ILE A 7 3.51 0.46 36.45
CA ILE A 7 3.29 -0.28 35.21
C ILE A 7 4.67 -0.52 34.57
N PRO A 8 5.07 -1.77 34.27
CA PRO A 8 6.27 -2.02 33.50
C PRO A 8 6.11 -1.33 32.15
N THR A 9 6.92 -0.31 31.86
CA THR A 9 7.02 0.23 30.52
C THR A 9 7.71 -0.83 29.68
N GLU A 10 6.95 -1.63 28.93
CA GLU A 10 7.52 -2.45 27.86
C GLU A 10 8.21 -1.51 26.87
N GLU A 11 9.52 -1.34 27.03
CA GLU A 11 10.31 -0.59 26.08
C GLU A 11 10.26 -1.32 24.74
N SER A 12 9.80 -0.61 23.70
CA SER A 12 9.76 -1.13 22.34
C SER A 12 11.12 -1.75 21.97
N PRO A 13 11.15 -3.02 21.49
CA PRO A 13 12.39 -3.77 21.23
C PRO A 13 13.25 -3.16 20.10
N TYR A 14 12.77 -2.08 19.48
CA TYR A 14 13.43 -1.34 18.42
C TYR A 14 14.32 -0.20 18.93
N LYS A 15 14.33 0.07 20.24
CA LYS A 15 15.14 1.12 20.87
C LYS A 15 16.59 0.62 21.04
N GLY A 16 17.48 0.95 20.09
CA GLY A 16 18.93 0.73 20.25
C GLY A 16 19.72 0.21 19.04
N GLN A 17 19.08 -0.06 17.89
CA GLN A 17 19.81 -0.57 16.72
C GLN A 17 20.33 0.59 15.85
N THR A 18 21.65 0.76 15.77
CA THR A 18 22.28 1.86 15.02
C THR A 18 22.45 1.54 13.52
N GLY A 19 22.32 2.60 12.72
CA GLY A 19 22.67 2.71 11.30
C GLY A 19 22.24 1.55 10.41
N LEU A 20 23.21 0.70 10.06
CA LEU A 20 23.07 -0.33 9.03
C LEU A 20 22.16 -1.49 9.45
N ARG A 21 22.21 -1.92 10.72
CA ARG A 21 21.35 -3.00 11.22
C ARG A 21 19.88 -2.59 11.19
N ARG A 22 19.58 -1.33 11.49
CA ARG A 22 18.20 -0.80 11.41
C ARG A 22 17.70 -0.73 9.97
N LEU A 23 18.55 -0.32 9.02
CA LEU A 23 18.20 -0.29 7.60
C LEU A 23 17.91 -1.70 7.08
N LEU A 24 18.80 -2.67 7.35
CA LEU A 24 18.62 -4.07 6.95
C LEU A 24 17.33 -4.66 7.53
N ASN A 25 17.05 -4.41 8.81
CA ASN A 25 15.82 -4.86 9.44
C ASN A 25 14.58 -4.19 8.84
N ALA A 26 14.63 -2.88 8.57
CA ALA A 26 13.52 -2.19 7.90
C ALA A 26 13.25 -2.75 6.50
N THR A 27 14.30 -2.98 5.69
CA THR A 27 14.16 -3.61 4.36
C THR A 27 13.57 -5.00 4.46
N ARG A 28 14.01 -5.82 5.44
CA ARG A 28 13.46 -7.14 5.68
C ARG A 28 11.97 -7.07 6.05
N TYR A 29 11.58 -6.19 6.97
CA TYR A 29 10.17 -6.04 7.36
C TYR A 29 9.30 -5.57 6.19
N SER A 30 9.81 -4.66 5.35
CA SER A 30 9.10 -4.26 4.13
C SER A 30 8.91 -5.42 3.17
N TYR A 31 9.93 -6.27 2.98
CA TYR A 31 9.82 -7.46 2.13
C TYR A 31 8.82 -8.47 2.69
N GLU A 32 8.83 -8.72 4.01
CA GLU A 32 7.87 -9.60 4.67
C GLU A 32 6.44 -9.09 4.51
N GLY A 33 6.22 -7.77 4.63
CA GLY A 33 4.93 -7.12 4.41
C GLY A 33 4.43 -7.27 2.96
N LEU A 34 5.28 -6.99 1.98
CA LEU A 34 4.96 -7.17 0.55
C LEU A 34 4.64 -8.63 0.23
N ALA A 35 5.43 -9.56 0.76
CA ALA A 35 5.22 -10.99 0.54
C ALA A 35 3.94 -11.49 1.22
N ALA A 36 3.57 -10.93 2.38
CA ALA A 36 2.30 -11.23 3.04
C ALA A 36 1.11 -10.73 2.22
N ALA A 37 1.14 -9.48 1.76
CA ALA A 37 0.10 -8.92 0.89
C ALA A 37 -0.05 -9.76 -0.39
N PHE A 38 1.06 -10.10 -1.06
CA PHE A 38 1.02 -10.93 -2.26
C PHE A 38 0.44 -12.34 -2.02
N ARG A 39 0.69 -12.96 -0.87
CA ARG A 39 0.13 -14.29 -0.58
C ARG A 39 -1.34 -14.25 -0.19
N ASN A 40 -1.75 -13.24 0.57
CA ASN A 40 -3.06 -13.22 1.22
C ASN A 40 -4.11 -12.43 0.43
N GLU A 41 -3.71 -11.48 -0.40
CA GLU A 41 -4.61 -10.54 -1.07
C GLU A 41 -4.67 -10.83 -2.58
N ASP A 42 -5.80 -11.40 -3.02
CA ASP A 42 -6.03 -11.74 -4.43
C ASP A 42 -5.99 -10.50 -5.33
N ALA A 43 -6.57 -9.39 -4.89
CA ALA A 43 -6.58 -8.11 -5.60
C ALA A 43 -5.16 -7.57 -5.77
N PHE A 44 -4.35 -7.53 -4.71
CA PHE A 44 -2.96 -7.09 -4.79
C PHE A 44 -2.14 -7.93 -5.78
N ARG A 45 -2.36 -9.26 -5.87
CA ARG A 45 -1.68 -10.07 -6.90
C ARG A 45 -2.06 -9.64 -8.32
N GLN A 46 -3.35 -9.41 -8.58
CA GLN A 46 -3.82 -8.96 -9.88
C GLN A 46 -3.21 -7.61 -10.26
N GLU A 47 -3.14 -6.69 -9.31
CA GLU A 47 -2.52 -5.38 -9.51
C GLU A 47 -1.01 -5.47 -9.75
N VAL A 48 -0.29 -6.36 -9.06
CA VAL A 48 1.12 -6.62 -9.32
C VAL A 48 1.32 -7.17 -10.73
N PHE A 49 0.50 -8.12 -11.18
CA PHE A 49 0.55 -8.60 -12.56
C PHE A 49 0.27 -7.48 -13.57
N ALA A 50 -0.74 -6.64 -13.30
CA ALA A 50 -1.02 -5.47 -14.11
C ALA A 50 0.19 -4.52 -14.14
N ALA A 51 0.84 -4.27 -13.00
CA ALA A 51 2.01 -3.40 -12.91
C ALA A 51 3.21 -3.95 -13.69
N CYS A 52 3.45 -5.26 -13.66
CA CYS A 52 4.48 -5.91 -14.46
C CYS A 52 4.27 -5.74 -15.98
N VAL A 53 3.04 -5.50 -16.43
CA VAL A 53 2.72 -5.23 -17.84
C VAL A 53 2.70 -3.73 -18.13
N LEU A 54 1.98 -2.96 -17.32
CA LEU A 54 1.73 -1.54 -17.54
C LEU A 54 2.98 -0.68 -17.35
N ILE A 55 3.89 -0.99 -16.42
CA ILE A 55 5.10 -0.18 -16.23
C ILE A 55 6.06 -0.29 -17.42
N PRO A 56 6.38 -1.49 -17.95
CA PRO A 56 7.14 -1.58 -19.20
C PRO A 56 6.45 -0.88 -20.37
N LEU A 57 5.12 -1.02 -20.50
CA LEU A 57 4.34 -0.31 -21.51
C LEU A 57 4.40 1.20 -21.33
N ALA A 58 4.37 1.73 -20.11
CA ALA A 58 4.52 3.15 -19.83
C ALA A 58 5.87 3.67 -20.32
N ILE A 59 6.96 2.92 -20.06
CA ILE A 59 8.30 3.27 -20.52
C ILE A 59 8.40 3.26 -22.05
N TRP A 60 7.74 2.30 -22.71
CA TRP A 60 7.72 2.18 -24.17
C TRP A 60 6.81 3.19 -24.87
N LEU A 61 5.66 3.51 -24.27
CA LEU A 61 4.62 4.36 -24.86
C LEU A 61 4.76 5.85 -24.52
N GLY A 62 5.46 6.22 -23.44
CA GLY A 62 5.70 7.63 -23.14
C GLY A 62 6.75 8.26 -24.08
N ASN A 63 6.44 9.44 -24.62
CA ASN A 63 7.34 10.19 -25.50
C ASN A 63 8.37 11.00 -24.71
N SER A 64 8.03 11.44 -23.50
CA SER A 64 8.90 12.20 -22.61
C SER A 64 9.18 11.46 -21.29
N GLY A 65 10.24 11.87 -20.58
CA GLY A 65 10.53 11.35 -19.23
C GLY A 65 9.37 11.61 -18.25
N THR A 66 8.70 12.75 -18.39
CA THR A 66 7.54 13.12 -17.57
C THR A 66 6.35 12.21 -17.83
N GLU A 67 6.01 11.92 -19.08
CA GLU A 67 4.91 11.00 -19.42
C GLU A 67 5.16 9.60 -18.87
N ARG A 68 6.37 9.06 -19.07
CA ARG A 68 6.77 7.74 -18.56
C ARG A 68 6.67 7.69 -17.04
N ALA A 69 7.11 8.74 -16.36
CA ALA A 69 7.02 8.87 -14.91
C ALA A 69 5.55 8.92 -14.44
N LEU A 70 4.70 9.76 -15.05
CA LEU A 70 3.30 9.88 -14.68
C LEU A 70 2.53 8.56 -14.85
N MET A 71 2.70 7.89 -15.99
CA MET A 71 2.06 6.60 -16.27
C MET A 71 2.56 5.49 -15.35
N SER A 72 3.84 5.47 -14.98
CA SER A 72 4.39 4.48 -14.04
C SER A 72 3.96 4.78 -12.60
N CYS A 73 3.99 6.04 -12.18
CA CYS A 73 3.59 6.47 -10.85
C CYS A 73 2.10 6.25 -10.59
N SER A 74 1.23 6.39 -11.60
CA SER A 74 -0.20 6.10 -11.42
C SER A 74 -0.45 4.63 -11.10
N VAL A 75 0.30 3.72 -11.73
CA VAL A 75 0.23 2.27 -11.47
C VAL A 75 0.84 1.94 -10.10
N LEU A 76 1.97 2.55 -9.74
CA LEU A 76 2.57 2.37 -8.42
C LEU A 76 1.65 2.89 -7.30
N LEU A 77 0.88 3.95 -7.56
CA LEU A 77 -0.09 4.49 -6.60
C LEU A 77 -1.17 3.45 -6.26
N VAL A 78 -1.64 2.67 -7.24
CA VAL A 78 -2.62 1.58 -7.01
C VAL A 78 -2.05 0.58 -6.01
N LEU A 79 -0.83 0.07 -6.23
CA LEU A 79 -0.18 -0.87 -5.32
C LEU A 79 0.00 -0.30 -3.91
N ILE A 80 0.35 0.99 -3.79
CA ILE A 80 0.49 1.66 -2.49
C ILE A 80 -0.87 1.72 -1.78
N VAL A 81 -1.92 2.15 -2.48
CA VAL A 81 -3.26 2.29 -1.89
C VAL A 81 -3.82 0.92 -1.49
N GLU A 82 -3.61 -0.12 -2.29
CA GLU A 82 -4.03 -1.48 -1.97
C GLU A 82 -3.30 -2.02 -0.73
N LEU A 83 -1.98 -1.83 -0.61
CA LEU A 83 -1.25 -2.20 0.61
C LEU A 83 -1.77 -1.47 1.85
N LEU A 84 -2.12 -0.19 1.72
CA LEU A 84 -2.73 0.58 2.80
C LEU A 84 -4.15 0.08 3.12
N ASN A 85 -4.93 -0.29 2.10
CA ASN A 85 -6.25 -0.87 2.27
C ASN A 85 -6.18 -2.21 3.02
N SER A 86 -5.31 -3.14 2.61
CA SER A 86 -5.15 -4.44 3.28
C SER A 86 -4.65 -4.27 4.73
N ALA A 87 -3.75 -3.32 4.98
CA ALA A 87 -3.30 -3.01 6.34
C ALA A 87 -4.43 -2.44 7.22
N LEU A 88 -5.29 -1.59 6.64
CA LEU A 88 -6.49 -1.07 7.30
C LEU A 88 -7.47 -2.20 7.60
N GLU A 89 -7.77 -3.06 6.63
CA GLU A 89 -8.67 -4.20 6.80
C GLU A 89 -8.18 -5.14 7.90
N ALA A 90 -6.91 -5.53 7.89
CA ALA A 90 -6.30 -6.36 8.93
C ALA A 90 -6.41 -5.73 10.33
N THR A 91 -6.24 -4.41 10.42
CA THR A 91 -6.38 -3.66 11.67
C THR A 91 -7.84 -3.64 12.15
N VAL A 92 -8.77 -3.35 11.25
CA VAL A 92 -10.21 -3.29 11.54
C VAL A 92 -10.73 -4.66 11.97
N ASP A 93 -10.31 -5.72 11.28
CA ASP A 93 -10.69 -7.10 11.60
C ASP A 93 -10.14 -7.57 12.93
N ARG A 94 -8.97 -7.06 13.33
CA ARG A 94 -8.42 -7.35 14.65
C ARG A 94 -9.21 -6.68 15.78
N ILE A 95 -9.75 -5.48 15.56
CA ILE A 95 -10.42 -4.67 16.60
C ILE A 95 -11.92 -5.00 16.69
N SER A 96 -12.57 -5.33 15.57
CA SER A 96 -14.02 -5.50 15.49
C SER A 96 -14.44 -6.97 15.58
N LEU A 97 -14.65 -7.49 16.80
CA LEU A 97 -15.12 -8.86 17.03
C LEU A 97 -16.61 -9.08 16.65
N GLN A 98 -17.37 -8.00 16.47
CA GLN A 98 -18.77 -8.02 15.99
C GLN A 98 -18.92 -7.05 14.81
N HIS A 99 -19.91 -7.25 13.95
CA HIS A 99 -20.20 -6.36 12.81
C HIS A 99 -20.55 -4.95 13.31
N HIS A 100 -19.56 -4.06 13.38
CA HIS A 100 -19.75 -2.69 13.82
C HIS A 100 -19.96 -1.77 12.60
N PRO A 101 -20.97 -0.86 12.60
CA PRO A 101 -21.22 0.05 11.47
C PRO A 101 -20.00 0.87 11.06
N LEU A 102 -19.16 1.27 12.03
CA LEU A 102 -17.91 2.00 11.75
C LEU A 102 -16.84 1.12 11.08
N ALA A 103 -16.76 -0.17 11.43
CA ALA A 103 -15.82 -1.10 10.81
C ALA A 103 -16.17 -1.29 9.33
N LYS A 104 -17.47 -1.48 9.03
CA LYS A 104 -17.95 -1.52 7.65
C LYS A 104 -17.60 -0.24 6.89
N ARG A 105 -17.90 0.93 7.47
CA ARG A 105 -17.61 2.23 6.84
C ARG A 105 -16.11 2.42 6.57
N ALA A 106 -15.23 1.98 7.47
CA ALA A 106 -13.79 2.07 7.29
C ALA A 106 -13.32 1.23 6.08
N LYS A 107 -13.83 -0.01 5.96
CA LYS A 107 -13.56 -0.88 4.81
C LYS A 107 -14.09 -0.30 3.50
N ASP A 108 -15.35 0.18 3.51
CA ASP A 108 -15.97 0.78 2.32
C ASP A 108 -15.14 1.99 1.79
N ILE A 109 -14.62 2.82 2.70
CA ILE A 109 -13.76 3.96 2.34
C ILE A 109 -12.40 3.49 1.81
N GLY A 110 -11.81 2.45 2.40
CA GLY A 110 -10.58 1.84 1.93
C GLY A 110 -10.70 1.32 0.49
N SER A 111 -11.75 0.53 0.22
CA SER A 111 -12.05 0.05 -1.14
C SER A 111 -12.34 1.20 -2.13
N ALA A 112 -13.00 2.27 -1.67
CA ALA A 112 -13.23 3.45 -2.51
C ALA A 112 -11.91 4.16 -2.89
N ALA A 113 -10.91 4.17 -2.01
CA ALA A 113 -9.59 4.72 -2.32
C ALA A 113 -8.90 3.94 -3.45
N VAL A 114 -8.98 2.59 -3.41
CA VAL A 114 -8.45 1.71 -4.47
C VAL A 114 -9.13 2.01 -5.81
N MET A 115 -10.47 2.12 -5.81
CA MET A 115 -11.23 2.49 -7.01
C MET A 115 -10.81 3.85 -7.60
N ILE A 116 -10.55 4.84 -6.75
CA ILE A 116 -10.04 6.16 -7.19
C ILE A 116 -8.64 6.02 -7.78
N ALA A 117 -7.76 5.21 -7.19
CA ALA A 117 -6.41 4.96 -7.72
C ALA A 117 -6.46 4.28 -9.11
N LEU A 118 -7.34 3.29 -9.29
CA LEU A 118 -7.58 2.65 -10.59
C LEU A 118 -8.13 3.64 -11.62
N THR A 119 -9.07 4.51 -11.21
CA THR A 119 -9.59 5.58 -12.07
C THR A 119 -8.48 6.55 -12.49
N ASN A 120 -7.57 6.89 -11.57
CA ASN A 120 -6.40 7.70 -11.86
C ASN A 120 -5.48 7.06 -12.91
N VAL A 121 -5.27 5.73 -12.87
CA VAL A 121 -4.54 5.02 -13.94
C VAL A 121 -5.22 5.24 -15.29
N LEU A 122 -6.53 5.00 -15.38
CA LEU A 122 -7.28 5.19 -16.63
C LEU A 122 -7.20 6.63 -17.15
N LEU A 123 -7.32 7.63 -16.28
CA LEU A 123 -7.24 9.03 -16.65
C LEU A 123 -5.85 9.41 -17.16
N VAL A 124 -4.79 9.09 -16.41
CA VAL A 124 -3.41 9.41 -16.79
C VAL A 124 -3.04 8.76 -18.12
N TRP A 125 -3.37 7.47 -18.28
CA TRP A 125 -3.07 6.72 -19.50
C TRP A 125 -3.87 7.23 -20.70
N SER A 126 -5.17 7.47 -20.54
CA SER A 126 -6.00 7.97 -21.64
C SER A 126 -5.58 9.36 -22.11
N LEU A 127 -5.28 10.28 -21.20
CA LEU A 127 -4.83 11.63 -21.56
C LEU A 127 -3.49 11.65 -22.29
N ILE A 128 -2.53 10.83 -21.85
CA ILE A 128 -1.21 10.77 -22.51
C ILE A 128 -1.30 10.06 -23.86
N LEU A 129 -2.01 8.93 -23.95
CA LEU A 129 -2.15 8.19 -25.20
C LEU A 129 -3.01 8.93 -26.23
N ALA A 130 -4.04 9.68 -25.81
CA ALA A 130 -4.85 10.51 -26.71
C ALA A 130 -4.08 11.70 -27.30
N GLN A 131 -2.97 12.13 -26.69
CA GLN A 131 -2.07 13.13 -27.30
C GLN A 131 -1.08 12.51 -28.28
N ARG A 132 -0.88 11.19 -28.18
CA ARG A 132 0.07 10.45 -29.01
C ARG A 132 -0.54 10.01 -30.36
N PHE A 133 -1.83 9.75 -30.40
CA PHE A 133 -2.59 9.30 -31.58
C PHE A 133 -3.58 10.37 -32.03
#